data_AF-A0AAU6JH73-F1
#
_entry.id   AF-A0AAU6JH73-F1
#
_cell.length_a   1.000
_cell.length_b   1.000
_cell.length_c   1.000
_cell.angle_alpha   90.00
_cell.angle_beta   90.00
_cell.angle_gamma   90.00
#
_symmetry.space_group_name_H-M   'P 1'
#
loop_
_entity.id
_entity.type
_entity.pdbx_description
1 polymer ?
#
loop_
_entity_poly.entity_id
_entity_poly.type
_entity_poly.pdbx_seq_one_letter_code
_entity_poly.pdbx_strand_id
1 'polypeptide(L)'
;MRVNRNSRARGRATAGLVGLSAVALSAGLTTAAGPAAAQPKAGPVPPAECSAPYRIEQKLATGTTWRMCWRYESEAGLVLENVSYQPPGESQPIKVLNSAKLGQIHVPYDDGKAEYSDLTQAGFGQGLMNLAPGECPGGTIKTVKVPEAWDPDNANVKGLCTTTRSRGHAYRMQSDTGNKVWQTQGKDLLVYTVNQVGWYEYITEWRFQDDGTVNMNVGATGSLAPDDYDAGDGRGWPIGKGAKAYATSHSHNVFWRLDFGLDGSSKGKVEQYDSVVSPPVSGQEGPTNRTTRTQVKKELAGDAKNMRWWRVVSATGKNKDGHARSYEIVPAATTKYPGRSFTRHDVYFTEYNKCEQFASDNLGDCGAGAKKSVDGWVNGQTLTHPLVWVNVGFHHIARDEDQQPMPVHWQGFAIAPRDVTAMNPLTPAGLADQNGHVESGS
;
A
#
# COMPACT_ATOMS: atom_id res chain seq x y z
N MET A 1 9.72 -12.61 -49.13
CA MET A 1 8.26 -12.48 -49.41
C MET A 1 7.93 -11.01 -49.53
N ARG A 2 7.15 -10.65 -50.56
CA ARG A 2 6.91 -9.27 -51.00
C ARG A 2 6.14 -8.44 -49.96
N VAL A 3 6.64 -7.23 -49.75
CA VAL A 3 6.06 -6.15 -48.95
C VAL A 3 4.96 -5.46 -49.76
N ASN A 4 3.75 -5.33 -49.22
CA ASN A 4 2.72 -4.42 -49.74
C ASN A 4 2.52 -3.27 -48.76
N ARG A 5 3.01 -2.09 -49.14
CA ARG A 5 2.69 -0.79 -48.56
C ARG A 5 1.41 -0.28 -49.21
N ASN A 6 0.41 0.10 -48.42
CA ASN A 6 -0.68 0.96 -48.87
C ASN A 6 -0.64 2.28 -48.11
N SER A 7 -0.33 3.34 -48.85
CA SER A 7 -0.45 4.73 -48.43
C SER A 7 -1.88 5.22 -48.65
N ARG A 8 -2.40 6.03 -47.72
CA ARG A 8 -3.51 6.94 -48.00
C ARG A 8 -3.15 8.33 -47.47
N ALA A 9 -3.07 9.26 -48.41
CA ALA A 9 -3.02 10.70 -48.18
C ALA A 9 -4.24 11.33 -48.86
N ARG A 10 -4.85 12.33 -48.20
CA ARG A 10 -5.68 13.46 -48.69
C ARG A 10 -6.55 13.92 -47.52
N GLY A 11 -6.73 15.20 -47.22
CA GLY A 11 -6.30 16.42 -47.88
C GLY A 11 -6.64 17.61 -46.97
N ARG A 12 -5.86 18.69 -47.12
CA ARG A 12 -6.05 19.99 -46.46
C ARG A 12 -7.33 20.68 -46.97
N ALA A 13 -8.03 21.36 -46.07
CA ALA A 13 -8.97 22.42 -46.40
C ALA A 13 -8.56 23.72 -45.68
N THR A 14 -8.82 24.81 -46.38
CA THR A 14 -8.22 26.15 -46.33
C THR A 14 -8.79 27.09 -45.26
N ALA A 15 -7.96 28.04 -44.86
CA ALA A 15 -8.31 29.23 -44.08
C ALA A 15 -9.07 30.28 -44.92
N GLY A 16 -9.94 31.07 -44.26
CA GLY A 16 -10.66 32.20 -44.84
C GLY A 16 -11.17 33.19 -43.78
N LEU A 17 -10.36 34.24 -43.56
CA LEU A 17 -10.60 35.64 -43.17
C LEU A 17 -11.89 36.12 -42.43
N VAL A 18 -11.64 36.74 -41.26
CA VAL A 18 -11.95 38.13 -40.81
C VAL A 18 -13.36 38.71 -41.03
N GLY A 19 -13.96 39.16 -39.92
CA GLY A 19 -15.01 40.19 -39.89
C GLY A 19 -15.28 40.70 -38.47
N LEU A 20 -14.56 41.76 -38.06
CA LEU A 20 -14.91 42.57 -36.88
C LEU A 20 -16.15 43.42 -37.19
N SER A 21 -17.11 43.46 -36.27
CA SER A 21 -18.14 44.48 -36.23
C SER A 21 -18.53 44.74 -34.78
N ALA A 22 -18.07 45.88 -34.26
CA ALA A 22 -18.52 46.44 -33.00
C ALA A 22 -19.85 47.17 -33.21
N VAL A 23 -20.85 46.88 -32.39
CA VAL A 23 -22.05 47.71 -32.23
C VAL A 23 -22.27 47.88 -30.73
N ALA A 24 -22.27 49.13 -30.28
CA ALA A 24 -22.57 49.54 -28.93
C ALA A 24 -23.99 50.14 -28.84
N LEU A 25 -24.48 50.21 -27.59
CA LEU A 25 -25.71 50.84 -27.07
C LEU A 25 -26.98 49.99 -27.19
N SER A 26 -27.65 49.63 -26.09
CA SER A 26 -28.37 50.56 -25.24
C SER A 26 -29.00 49.80 -24.06
N ALA A 27 -29.11 50.48 -22.92
CA ALA A 27 -29.67 49.96 -21.68
C ALA A 27 -31.19 49.81 -21.77
N GLY A 28 -31.70 48.63 -21.41
CA GLY A 28 -33.10 48.36 -21.15
C GLY A 28 -33.22 47.58 -19.85
N LEU A 29 -33.63 48.27 -18.77
CA LEU A 29 -34.00 47.66 -17.50
C LEU A 29 -35.24 46.78 -17.72
N THR A 30 -35.04 45.47 -17.72
CA THR A 30 -36.12 44.49 -17.58
C THR A 30 -35.79 43.59 -16.39
N THR A 31 -36.66 43.59 -15.40
CA THR A 31 -36.61 42.72 -14.23
C THR A 31 -36.93 41.30 -14.66
N ALA A 32 -35.92 40.56 -15.10
CA ALA A 32 -36.01 39.12 -15.28
C ALA A 32 -35.60 38.44 -13.97
N ALA A 33 -36.51 37.65 -13.40
CA ALA A 33 -36.20 36.74 -12.31
C ALA A 33 -35.04 35.83 -12.73
N GLY A 34 -33.94 35.87 -11.98
CA GLY A 34 -32.77 35.04 -12.24
C GLY A 34 -33.14 33.55 -12.16
N PRO A 35 -32.48 32.67 -12.93
CA PRO A 35 -32.66 31.23 -12.78
C PRO A 35 -32.36 30.87 -11.33
N ALA A 36 -33.31 30.22 -10.67
CA ALA A 36 -33.12 29.67 -9.34
C ALA A 36 -31.86 28.79 -9.38
N ALA A 37 -30.82 29.20 -8.66
CA ALA A 37 -29.65 28.38 -8.45
C ALA A 37 -30.12 27.07 -7.83
N ALA A 38 -30.02 25.98 -8.59
CA ALA A 38 -30.29 24.65 -8.09
C ALA A 38 -29.36 24.44 -6.89
N GLN A 39 -29.93 24.37 -5.69
CA GLN A 39 -29.18 23.95 -4.52
C GLN A 39 -28.58 22.58 -4.83
N PRO A 40 -27.29 22.35 -4.58
CA PRO A 40 -26.70 21.03 -4.74
C PRO A 40 -27.51 20.08 -3.86
N LYS A 41 -28.23 19.14 -4.50
CA LYS A 41 -28.81 18.00 -3.79
C LYS A 41 -27.66 17.35 -3.05
N ALA A 42 -27.74 17.31 -1.72
CA ALA A 42 -26.87 16.46 -0.93
C ALA A 42 -26.90 15.08 -1.57
N GLY A 43 -25.73 14.62 -2.04
CA GLY A 43 -25.59 13.29 -2.60
C GLY A 43 -26.10 12.24 -1.62
N PRO A 44 -26.52 11.07 -2.10
CA PRO A 44 -26.95 9.99 -1.23
C PRO A 44 -25.87 9.71 -0.17
N VAL A 45 -26.31 9.61 1.08
CA VAL A 45 -25.47 9.19 2.21
C VAL A 45 -24.79 7.87 1.80
N PRO A 46 -23.46 7.75 1.87
CA PRO A 46 -22.78 6.49 1.55
C PRO A 46 -23.39 5.35 2.38
N PRO A 47 -23.60 4.16 1.79
CA PRO A 47 -24.09 3.01 2.56
C PRO A 47 -23.13 2.81 3.74
N ALA A 48 -23.67 2.48 4.93
CA ALA A 48 -22.86 2.25 6.12
C ALA A 48 -21.70 1.30 5.76
N GLU A 49 -20.47 1.84 5.72
CA GLU A 49 -19.31 1.28 5.00
C GLU A 49 -18.79 -0.05 5.58
N CYS A 50 -19.43 -0.56 6.64
CA CYS A 50 -19.16 -1.86 7.23
C CYS A 50 -20.42 -2.72 7.44
N SER A 51 -21.40 -2.61 6.54
CA SER A 51 -22.53 -3.56 6.52
C SER A 51 -22.05 -4.98 6.17
N ALA A 52 -22.87 -5.99 6.44
CA ALA A 52 -22.48 -7.40 6.32
C ALA A 52 -21.81 -7.80 4.97
N PRO A 53 -22.21 -7.29 3.79
CA PRO A 53 -21.55 -7.61 2.51
C PRO A 53 -20.09 -7.13 2.43
N TYR A 54 -19.80 -6.02 3.09
CA TYR A 54 -18.51 -5.32 3.10
C TYR A 54 -17.63 -5.72 4.29
N ARG A 55 -18.10 -6.62 5.16
CA ARG A 55 -17.35 -7.13 6.29
C ARG A 55 -16.61 -8.41 5.93
N ILE A 56 -15.35 -8.51 6.36
CA ILE A 56 -14.57 -9.75 6.40
C ILE A 56 -14.30 -10.07 7.86
N GLU A 57 -14.64 -11.29 8.26
CA GLU A 57 -14.29 -11.86 9.56
C GLU A 57 -13.80 -13.28 9.32
N GLN A 58 -12.54 -13.55 9.67
CA GLN A 58 -11.93 -14.86 9.50
C GLN A 58 -11.26 -15.28 10.80
N LYS A 59 -11.73 -16.39 11.37
CA LYS A 59 -11.02 -17.13 12.41
C LYS A 59 -10.06 -18.13 11.74
N LEU A 60 -8.79 -18.03 12.07
CA LEU A 60 -7.71 -18.90 11.60
C LEU A 60 -7.62 -20.15 12.46
N ALA A 61 -6.95 -21.18 11.94
CA ALA A 61 -6.84 -22.49 12.60
C ALA A 61 -6.15 -22.43 13.98
N THR A 62 -5.28 -21.44 14.18
CA THR A 62 -4.61 -21.15 15.46
C THR A 62 -5.50 -20.46 16.48
N GLY A 63 -6.74 -20.11 16.12
CA GLY A 63 -7.72 -19.44 16.97
C GLY A 63 -7.75 -17.92 16.86
N THR A 64 -6.71 -17.32 16.25
CA THR A 64 -6.68 -15.90 15.90
C THR A 64 -7.85 -15.52 15.00
N THR A 65 -8.49 -14.38 15.26
CA THR A 65 -9.54 -13.82 14.40
C THR A 65 -9.14 -12.44 13.90
N TRP A 66 -9.24 -12.25 12.59
CA TRP A 66 -9.11 -10.96 11.94
C TRP A 66 -10.48 -10.44 11.50
N ARG A 67 -10.71 -9.14 11.69
CA ARG A 67 -11.93 -8.46 11.25
C ARG A 67 -11.60 -7.16 10.57
N MET A 68 -12.29 -6.86 9.49
CA MET A 68 -12.17 -5.60 8.76
C MET A 68 -13.42 -5.35 7.92
N CYS A 69 -13.53 -4.12 7.45
CA CYS A 69 -14.42 -3.73 6.39
C CYS A 69 -13.58 -3.53 5.13
N TRP A 70 -14.16 -3.75 3.97
CA TRP A 70 -13.53 -3.40 2.69
C TRP A 70 -14.45 -2.48 1.93
N ARG A 71 -13.86 -1.55 1.19
CA ARG A 71 -14.53 -0.79 0.14
C ARG A 71 -13.59 -0.66 -1.05
N TYR A 72 -14.13 -0.13 -2.14
CA TYR A 72 -13.38 0.00 -3.38
C TYR A 72 -13.46 1.46 -3.86
N GLU A 73 -12.31 2.07 -4.14
CA GLU A 73 -12.16 3.43 -4.67
C GLU A 73 -11.85 3.39 -6.18
N SER A 74 -12.27 4.43 -6.91
CA SER A 74 -12.03 4.59 -8.34
C SER A 74 -10.54 4.71 -8.71
N GLU A 75 -9.72 5.24 -7.78
CA GLU A 75 -8.28 5.41 -7.98
C GLU A 75 -7.49 4.32 -7.26
N ALA A 76 -7.59 4.24 -5.93
CA ALA A 76 -6.75 3.35 -5.12
C ALA A 76 -7.12 1.87 -5.19
N GLY A 77 -8.29 1.54 -5.75
CA GLY A 77 -8.82 0.18 -5.74
C GLY A 77 -9.23 -0.26 -4.33
N LEU A 78 -8.70 -1.39 -3.87
CA LEU A 78 -9.07 -1.98 -2.58
C LEU A 78 -8.61 -1.10 -1.40
N VAL A 79 -9.56 -0.73 -0.55
CA VAL A 79 -9.32 -0.06 0.74
C VAL A 79 -9.82 -0.95 1.87
N LEU A 80 -8.98 -1.17 2.88
CA LEU A 80 -9.35 -1.87 4.11
C LEU A 80 -9.56 -0.89 5.24
N GLU A 81 -10.63 -1.07 5.99
CA GLU A 81 -11.03 -0.19 7.09
C GLU A 81 -11.36 -0.99 8.34
N ASN A 82 -11.27 -0.33 9.48
CA ASN A 82 -11.61 -0.90 10.78
C ASN A 82 -10.93 -2.25 11.07
N VAL A 83 -9.67 -2.40 10.65
CA VAL A 83 -8.90 -3.62 10.82
C VAL A 83 -8.65 -3.87 12.31
N SER A 84 -9.01 -5.06 12.77
CA SER A 84 -8.79 -5.51 14.14
C SER A 84 -8.29 -6.94 14.21
N TYR A 85 -7.46 -7.16 15.21
CA TYR A 85 -6.76 -8.41 15.50
C TYR A 85 -7.24 -8.95 16.84
N GLN A 86 -7.58 -10.22 16.91
CA GLN A 86 -7.93 -10.89 18.16
C GLN A 86 -7.18 -12.23 18.25
N PRO A 87 -6.05 -12.30 18.97
CA PRO A 87 -5.38 -13.57 19.21
C PRO A 87 -6.20 -14.46 20.17
N PRO A 88 -5.87 -15.76 20.25
CA PRO A 88 -6.43 -16.66 21.24
C PRO A 88 -6.26 -16.10 22.66
N GLY A 89 -7.32 -16.14 23.45
CA GLY A 89 -7.28 -15.71 24.86
C GLY A 89 -7.42 -14.20 25.10
N GLU A 90 -7.52 -13.37 24.07
CA GLU A 90 -7.99 -11.98 24.23
C GLU A 90 -9.52 -11.92 24.15
N SER A 91 -10.15 -11.25 25.13
CA SER A 91 -11.61 -11.20 25.25
C SER A 91 -12.28 -10.23 24.27
N GLN A 92 -11.52 -9.26 23.75
CA GLN A 92 -12.00 -8.24 22.82
C GLN A 92 -11.03 -8.09 21.64
N PRO A 93 -11.52 -7.71 20.44
CA PRO A 93 -10.66 -7.36 19.33
C PRO A 93 -9.84 -6.11 19.62
N ILE A 94 -8.57 -6.14 19.24
CA ILE A 94 -7.66 -4.99 19.30
C ILE A 94 -7.71 -4.28 17.96
N LYS A 95 -8.16 -3.02 17.95
CA LYS A 95 -8.14 -2.18 16.74
C LYS A 95 -6.68 -1.92 16.34
N VAL A 96 -6.37 -2.09 15.05
CA VAL A 96 -5.02 -1.88 14.49
C VAL A 96 -5.01 -0.67 13.55
N LEU A 97 -5.80 -0.72 12.48
CA LEU A 97 -5.88 0.33 11.46
C LEU A 97 -7.30 0.88 11.39
N ASN A 98 -7.42 2.20 11.28
CA ASN A 98 -8.67 2.85 10.88
C ASN A 98 -8.89 2.64 9.38
N SER A 99 -7.85 2.89 8.58
CA SER A 99 -7.86 2.66 7.13
C SER A 99 -6.46 2.34 6.61
N ALA A 100 -6.39 1.59 5.51
CA ALA A 100 -5.16 1.33 4.78
C ALA A 100 -5.45 1.09 3.30
N LYS A 101 -4.62 1.68 2.43
CA LYS A 101 -4.74 1.57 0.97
C LYS A 101 -3.41 1.81 0.26
N LEU A 102 -3.37 1.52 -1.04
CA LEU A 102 -2.34 2.06 -1.92
C LEU A 102 -2.43 3.59 -1.96
N GLY A 103 -1.29 4.24 -1.86
CA GLY A 103 -1.12 5.70 -1.87
C GLY A 103 -0.65 6.25 -3.22
N GLN A 104 0.02 5.46 -4.06
CA GLN A 104 0.37 5.75 -5.46
C GLN A 104 1.15 4.56 -6.02
N ILE A 105 1.16 4.36 -7.34
CA ILE A 105 2.18 3.58 -8.04
C ILE A 105 2.80 4.50 -9.10
N HIS A 106 4.07 4.86 -8.89
CA HIS A 106 4.80 5.77 -9.77
C HIS A 106 5.80 5.01 -10.64
N VAL A 107 5.62 5.11 -11.97
CA VAL A 107 6.34 4.31 -12.98
C VAL A 107 7.11 5.19 -13.96
N PRO A 108 8.34 5.61 -13.61
CA PRO A 108 9.24 6.31 -14.53
C PRO A 108 10.03 5.32 -15.39
N TYR A 109 10.15 5.63 -16.68
CA TYR A 109 11.03 4.91 -17.61
C TYR A 109 12.42 5.54 -17.65
N ASP A 110 13.46 4.71 -17.74
CA ASP A 110 14.86 5.16 -17.65
C ASP A 110 15.29 5.98 -18.88
N ASP A 111 14.51 5.94 -19.96
CA ASP A 111 14.73 6.77 -21.13
C ASP A 111 14.17 8.21 -21.00
N GLY A 112 13.39 8.46 -19.95
CA GLY A 112 12.79 9.76 -19.64
C GLY A 112 11.64 10.17 -20.56
N LYS A 113 11.18 9.30 -21.48
CA LYS A 113 10.08 9.62 -22.40
C LYS A 113 8.70 9.50 -21.74
N ALA A 114 8.59 8.68 -20.69
CA ALA A 114 7.33 8.42 -19.99
C ALA A 114 7.51 8.32 -18.47
N GLU A 115 6.50 8.82 -17.75
CA GLU A 115 6.38 8.75 -16.29
C GLU A 115 4.88 8.70 -15.97
N TYR A 116 4.46 7.63 -15.28
CA TYR A 116 3.05 7.39 -14.99
C TYR A 116 2.77 7.42 -13.49
N SER A 117 1.59 7.92 -13.14
CA SER A 117 0.98 7.81 -11.81
C SER A 117 -0.26 6.95 -11.95
N ASP A 118 -0.11 5.64 -11.77
CA ASP A 118 -1.10 4.66 -12.23
C ASP A 118 -2.44 4.80 -11.51
N LEU A 119 -2.43 5.18 -10.22
CA LEU A 119 -3.65 5.35 -9.44
C LEU A 119 -4.43 6.58 -9.87
N THR A 120 -3.76 7.72 -9.98
CA THR A 120 -4.43 9.02 -10.12
C THR A 120 -4.56 9.50 -11.56
N GLN A 121 -3.82 8.90 -12.51
CA GLN A 121 -3.81 9.33 -13.91
C GLN A 121 -4.08 8.20 -14.92
N ALA A 122 -3.80 6.94 -14.58
CA ALA A 122 -3.92 5.81 -15.52
C ALA A 122 -5.13 4.90 -15.27
N GLY A 123 -5.95 5.20 -14.26
CA GLY A 123 -7.22 4.48 -14.00
C GLY A 123 -7.05 3.12 -13.34
N PHE A 124 -6.08 2.95 -12.44
CA PHE A 124 -5.86 1.71 -11.70
C PHE A 124 -7.14 1.06 -11.15
N GLY A 125 -7.96 1.80 -10.41
CA GLY A 125 -9.18 1.25 -9.82
C GLY A 125 -10.23 0.86 -10.88
N GLN A 126 -10.23 1.51 -12.04
CA GLN A 126 -11.12 1.20 -13.16
C GLN A 126 -10.76 -0.12 -13.84
N GLY A 127 -9.48 -0.51 -13.80
CA GLY A 127 -8.96 -1.75 -14.35
C GLY A 127 -9.20 -3.00 -13.50
N LEU A 128 -10.21 -3.04 -12.63
CA LEU A 128 -10.48 -4.23 -11.81
C LEU A 128 -10.81 -5.45 -12.68
N MET A 129 -10.12 -6.56 -12.47
CA MET A 129 -10.27 -7.78 -13.28
C MET A 129 -11.21 -8.80 -12.63
N ASN A 130 -11.92 -9.56 -13.45
CA ASN A 130 -12.69 -10.72 -12.99
C ASN A 130 -11.73 -11.85 -12.63
N LEU A 131 -11.87 -12.40 -11.43
CA LEU A 131 -11.12 -13.55 -10.96
C LEU A 131 -11.88 -14.85 -11.29
N ALA A 132 -11.16 -15.81 -11.86
CA ALA A 132 -11.61 -17.19 -11.96
C ALA A 132 -11.46 -17.93 -10.61
N PRO A 133 -12.23 -19.00 -10.35
CA PRO A 133 -12.12 -19.75 -9.10
C PRO A 133 -10.71 -20.28 -8.80
N GLY A 134 -9.94 -20.64 -9.83
CA GLY A 134 -8.56 -21.11 -9.68
C GLY A 134 -7.59 -20.03 -9.19
N GLU A 135 -7.93 -18.76 -9.40
CA GLU A 135 -7.15 -17.62 -8.93
C GLU A 135 -7.40 -17.31 -7.46
N CYS A 136 -8.43 -17.87 -6.82
CA CYS A 136 -8.75 -17.71 -5.39
C CYS A 136 -8.90 -19.09 -4.70
N PRO A 137 -7.83 -19.91 -4.68
CA PRO A 137 -7.93 -21.31 -4.26
C PRO A 137 -8.39 -21.43 -2.81
N GLY A 138 -9.47 -22.20 -2.60
CA GLY A 138 -10.06 -22.41 -1.27
C GLY A 138 -10.71 -21.17 -0.64
N GLY A 139 -10.85 -20.09 -1.41
CA GLY A 139 -11.39 -18.81 -0.95
C GLY A 139 -12.77 -18.49 -1.50
N THR A 140 -13.20 -17.26 -1.25
CA THR A 140 -14.42 -16.68 -1.79
C THR A 140 -14.08 -15.48 -2.66
N ILE A 141 -14.71 -15.39 -3.83
CA ILE A 141 -14.61 -14.23 -4.72
C ILE A 141 -15.88 -13.39 -4.56
N LYS A 142 -15.74 -12.16 -4.07
CA LYS A 142 -16.83 -11.20 -3.93
C LYS A 142 -16.97 -10.35 -5.21
N THR A 143 -18.21 -10.00 -5.53
CA THR A 143 -18.51 -8.99 -6.54
C THR A 143 -18.29 -7.60 -5.95
N VAL A 144 -17.51 -6.79 -6.65
CA VAL A 144 -17.16 -5.42 -6.34
C VAL A 144 -17.86 -4.53 -7.37
N LYS A 145 -18.56 -3.50 -6.90
CA LYS A 145 -19.07 -2.45 -7.77
C LYS A 145 -18.00 -1.38 -7.91
N VAL A 146 -17.41 -1.24 -9.10
CA VAL A 146 -16.44 -0.19 -9.43
C VAL A 146 -17.16 1.17 -9.45
N PRO A 147 -16.75 2.14 -8.61
CA PRO A 147 -17.32 3.49 -8.64
C PRO A 147 -17.04 4.17 -9.97
N GLU A 148 -18.06 4.82 -10.53
CA GLU A 148 -17.95 5.61 -11.76
C GLU A 148 -17.27 4.84 -12.91
N ALA A 149 -17.58 3.54 -13.01
CA ALA A 149 -17.00 2.63 -13.99
C ALA A 149 -17.00 3.23 -15.40
N TRP A 150 -15.85 3.20 -16.07
CA TRP A 150 -15.72 3.62 -17.48
C TRP A 150 -16.68 2.88 -18.41
N ASP A 151 -16.98 1.63 -18.09
CA ASP A 151 -18.07 0.85 -18.66
C ASP A 151 -19.17 0.65 -17.60
N PRO A 152 -20.21 1.49 -17.59
CA PRO A 152 -21.30 1.39 -16.61
C PRO A 152 -22.07 0.07 -16.69
N ASP A 153 -22.12 -0.58 -17.85
CA ASP A 153 -22.83 -1.85 -18.05
C ASP A 153 -22.07 -3.01 -17.39
N ASN A 154 -20.76 -2.87 -17.22
CA ASN A 154 -19.86 -3.86 -16.61
C ASN A 154 -19.25 -3.38 -15.27
N ALA A 155 -19.93 -2.48 -14.56
CA ALA A 155 -19.45 -1.94 -13.29
C ALA A 155 -19.34 -2.96 -12.13
N ASN A 156 -19.91 -4.17 -12.27
CA ASN A 156 -19.86 -5.21 -11.24
C ASN A 156 -18.87 -6.29 -11.62
N VAL A 157 -17.74 -6.36 -10.92
CA VAL A 157 -16.62 -7.25 -11.22
C VAL A 157 -16.43 -8.27 -10.10
N LYS A 158 -16.25 -9.54 -10.42
CA LYS A 158 -15.88 -10.59 -9.45
C LYS A 158 -14.39 -10.48 -9.09
N GLY A 159 -14.00 -9.38 -8.44
CA GLY A 159 -12.60 -8.96 -8.35
C GLY A 159 -11.94 -9.04 -6.99
N LEU A 160 -12.65 -9.40 -5.91
CA LEU A 160 -12.09 -9.44 -4.55
C LEU A 160 -12.00 -10.89 -4.04
N CYS A 161 -10.79 -11.42 -3.93
CA CYS A 161 -10.55 -12.70 -3.29
C CYS A 161 -10.36 -12.55 -1.77
N THR A 162 -10.92 -13.49 -1.02
CA THR A 162 -10.60 -13.72 0.39
C THR A 162 -10.33 -15.20 0.60
N THR A 163 -9.12 -15.57 1.01
CA THR A 163 -8.72 -16.98 1.21
C THR A 163 -7.78 -17.14 2.41
N THR A 164 -7.42 -18.38 2.76
CA THR A 164 -6.40 -18.65 3.78
C THR A 164 -5.28 -19.53 3.25
N ARG A 165 -4.05 -19.25 3.65
CA ARG A 165 -2.85 -19.99 3.21
C ARG A 165 -2.03 -20.46 4.41
N SER A 166 -1.33 -21.59 4.27
CA SER A 166 -0.32 -22.01 5.26
C SER A 166 0.91 -21.11 5.15
N ARG A 167 1.48 -20.72 6.30
CA ARG A 167 2.72 -19.90 6.35
C ARG A 167 3.95 -20.65 6.85
N GLY A 168 3.84 -21.98 7.04
CA GLY A 168 4.88 -22.78 7.68
C GLY A 168 4.83 -22.66 9.20
N HIS A 169 5.96 -22.78 9.89
CA HIS A 169 6.00 -22.72 11.35
C HIS A 169 5.63 -21.33 11.88
N ALA A 170 4.62 -21.27 12.76
CA ALA A 170 4.39 -20.11 13.61
C ALA A 170 5.44 -20.04 14.73
N TYR A 171 5.79 -21.20 15.29
CA TYR A 171 6.93 -21.37 16.19
C TYR A 171 7.36 -22.84 16.25
N ARG A 172 8.60 -23.06 16.71
CA ARG A 172 9.16 -24.34 17.13
C ARG A 172 10.15 -24.08 18.26
N MET A 173 9.99 -24.78 19.37
CA MET A 173 10.91 -24.73 20.51
C MET A 173 11.02 -26.14 21.13
N GLN A 174 12.23 -26.57 21.45
CA GLN A 174 12.49 -27.79 22.19
C GLN A 174 12.96 -27.39 23.59
N SER A 175 12.43 -28.04 24.63
CA SER A 175 12.89 -27.84 26.01
C SER A 175 14.38 -28.11 26.14
N ASP A 176 15.04 -27.50 27.10
CA ASP A 176 16.49 -27.65 27.35
C ASP A 176 16.86 -29.10 27.70
N THR A 177 15.95 -29.83 28.36
CA THR A 177 16.13 -31.27 28.65
C THR A 177 15.95 -32.18 27.42
N GLY A 178 15.50 -31.62 26.29
CA GLY A 178 15.21 -32.34 25.05
C GLY A 178 13.96 -33.22 25.07
N ASN A 179 13.25 -33.33 26.19
CA ASN A 179 12.14 -34.27 26.38
C ASN A 179 10.82 -33.83 25.74
N LYS A 180 10.69 -32.56 25.33
CA LYS A 180 9.47 -32.01 24.75
C LYS A 180 9.76 -31.01 23.65
N VAL A 181 8.91 -31.02 22.61
CA VAL A 181 8.90 -30.03 21.54
C VAL A 181 7.54 -29.36 21.50
N TRP A 182 7.51 -28.04 21.56
CA TRP A 182 6.34 -27.22 21.26
C TRP A 182 6.47 -26.66 19.85
N GLN A 183 5.48 -26.90 19.01
CA GLN A 183 5.46 -26.39 17.65
C GLN A 183 4.03 -26.14 17.17
N THR A 184 3.86 -25.20 16.26
CA THR A 184 2.59 -24.94 15.59
C THR A 184 2.85 -24.46 14.16
N GLN A 185 2.02 -24.93 13.22
CA GLN A 185 1.96 -24.37 11.86
C GLN A 185 1.05 -23.15 11.87
N GLY A 186 1.52 -22.07 11.27
CA GLY A 186 0.78 -20.83 11.15
C GLY A 186 -0.11 -20.78 9.91
N LYS A 187 -1.07 -19.88 9.96
CA LYS A 187 -2.02 -19.61 8.89
C LYS A 187 -2.11 -18.10 8.65
N ASP A 188 -2.36 -17.74 7.40
CA ASP A 188 -2.69 -16.37 7.00
C ASP A 188 -4.11 -16.30 6.46
N LEU A 189 -4.72 -15.13 6.62
CA LEU A 189 -5.81 -14.64 5.79
C LEU A 189 -5.22 -13.76 4.68
N LEU A 190 -5.56 -14.04 3.42
CA LEU A 190 -5.21 -13.25 2.25
C LEU A 190 -6.45 -12.53 1.75
N VAL A 191 -6.32 -11.24 1.45
CA VAL A 191 -7.34 -10.40 0.81
C VAL A 191 -6.68 -9.65 -0.35
N TYR A 192 -7.14 -9.86 -1.58
CA TYR A 192 -6.52 -9.21 -2.74
C TYR A 192 -7.46 -8.95 -3.91
N THR A 193 -7.05 -8.01 -4.75
CA THR A 193 -7.62 -7.70 -6.06
C THR A 193 -6.52 -7.75 -7.13
N VAL A 194 -6.92 -7.92 -8.39
CA VAL A 194 -6.05 -7.80 -9.56
C VAL A 194 -6.55 -6.64 -10.42
N ASN A 195 -5.66 -5.71 -10.72
CA ASN A 195 -5.94 -4.47 -11.43
C ASN A 195 -5.04 -4.36 -12.66
N GLN A 196 -5.62 -4.19 -13.84
CA GLN A 196 -4.89 -3.97 -15.07
C GLN A 196 -4.72 -2.46 -15.34
N VAL A 197 -3.50 -2.04 -15.66
CA VAL A 197 -3.18 -0.68 -16.12
C VAL A 197 -2.36 -0.79 -17.40
N GLY A 198 -2.98 -0.51 -18.54
CA GLY A 198 -2.37 -0.74 -19.84
C GLY A 198 -1.98 -2.21 -20.02
N TRP A 199 -0.69 -2.48 -20.12
CA TRP A 199 -0.10 -3.82 -20.28
C TRP A 199 0.33 -4.46 -18.95
N TYR A 200 0.36 -3.69 -17.85
CA TYR A 200 0.70 -4.20 -16.53
C TYR A 200 -0.54 -4.75 -15.82
N GLU A 201 -0.30 -5.75 -14.99
CA GLU A 201 -1.27 -6.21 -14.00
C GLU A 201 -0.64 -6.12 -12.61
N TYR A 202 -1.41 -5.60 -11.66
CA TYR A 202 -1.01 -5.44 -10.27
C TYR A 202 -1.93 -6.24 -9.35
N ILE A 203 -1.33 -7.11 -8.55
CA ILE A 203 -2.00 -7.87 -7.49
C ILE A 203 -1.81 -7.10 -6.18
N THR A 204 -2.84 -6.39 -5.71
CA THR A 204 -2.79 -5.70 -4.41
C THR A 204 -3.16 -6.69 -3.31
N GLU A 205 -2.19 -7.21 -2.57
CA GLU A 205 -2.36 -8.27 -1.58
C GLU A 205 -2.13 -7.77 -0.15
N TRP A 206 -3.12 -8.06 0.72
CA TRP A 206 -3.01 -7.96 2.17
C TRP A 206 -2.95 -9.35 2.77
N ARG A 207 -1.91 -9.63 3.55
CA ARG A 207 -1.70 -10.91 4.23
C ARG A 207 -1.67 -10.72 5.75
N PHE A 208 -2.75 -11.12 6.40
CA PHE A 208 -2.97 -11.05 7.83
C PHE A 208 -2.57 -12.36 8.50
N GLN A 209 -1.46 -12.36 9.24
CA GLN A 209 -0.91 -13.56 9.87
C GLN A 209 -1.55 -13.81 11.23
N ASP A 210 -1.56 -15.06 11.67
CA ASP A 210 -2.11 -15.42 12.98
C ASP A 210 -1.34 -14.91 14.20
N ASP A 211 -0.09 -14.49 14.04
CA ASP A 211 0.69 -13.85 15.09
C ASP A 211 0.46 -12.34 15.20
N GLY A 212 -0.37 -11.75 14.33
CA GLY A 212 -0.70 -10.33 14.34
C GLY A 212 0.07 -9.51 13.30
N THR A 213 1.05 -10.11 12.61
CA THR A 213 1.78 -9.47 11.51
C THR A 213 0.86 -9.23 10.31
N VAL A 214 0.98 -8.07 9.65
CA VAL A 214 0.29 -7.78 8.39
C VAL A 214 1.33 -7.48 7.32
N ASN A 215 1.27 -8.17 6.19
CA ASN A 215 2.12 -7.87 5.03
C ASN A 215 1.26 -7.18 3.97
N MET A 216 1.82 -6.14 3.36
CA MET A 216 1.22 -5.36 2.30
C MET A 216 2.11 -5.49 1.08
N ASN A 217 1.61 -6.16 0.04
CA ASN A 217 2.38 -6.49 -1.14
C ASN A 217 1.65 -6.03 -2.41
N VAL A 218 2.43 -5.58 -3.39
CA VAL A 218 2.02 -5.47 -4.78
C VAL A 218 2.80 -6.51 -5.58
N GLY A 219 2.07 -7.37 -6.28
CA GLY A 219 2.61 -8.26 -7.29
C GLY A 219 2.51 -7.59 -8.66
N ALA A 220 3.62 -7.25 -9.31
CA ALA A 220 3.65 -6.72 -10.67
C ALA A 220 3.85 -7.86 -11.68
N THR A 221 2.98 -7.95 -12.68
CA THR A 221 2.95 -8.96 -13.75
C THR A 221 2.31 -8.38 -15.02
N GLY A 222 1.78 -9.22 -15.92
CA GLY A 222 1.21 -8.81 -17.20
C GLY A 222 2.22 -8.97 -18.35
N SER A 223 2.40 -7.91 -19.13
CA SER A 223 3.34 -7.87 -20.26
C SER A 223 4.26 -6.66 -20.15
N LEU A 224 5.44 -6.74 -20.76
CA LEU A 224 6.28 -5.56 -20.98
C LEU A 224 5.57 -4.55 -21.89
N ALA A 225 5.94 -3.28 -21.78
CA ALA A 225 5.39 -2.21 -22.61
C ALA A 225 5.57 -2.51 -24.10
N PRO A 226 4.50 -2.48 -24.91
CA PRO A 226 4.64 -2.52 -26.36
C PRO A 226 5.36 -1.24 -26.81
N ASP A 227 6.14 -1.35 -27.89
CA ASP A 227 6.84 -0.25 -28.56
C ASP A 227 8.08 0.32 -27.85
N ASP A 228 8.48 -0.23 -26.70
CA ASP A 228 9.64 0.24 -25.92
C ASP A 228 10.85 -0.71 -26.02
N TYR A 229 11.24 -1.02 -27.26
CA TYR A 229 12.24 -2.05 -27.61
C TYR A 229 13.51 -1.51 -28.29
N ASP A 230 13.80 -0.22 -28.17
CA ASP A 230 14.95 0.44 -28.82
C ASP A 230 16.08 0.88 -27.85
N ALA A 231 15.99 0.53 -26.56
CA ALA A 231 16.93 0.94 -25.51
C ALA A 231 18.26 0.16 -25.47
N GLY A 232 18.92 0.04 -26.62
CA GLY A 232 20.23 -0.62 -26.78
C GLY A 232 21.43 0.16 -26.23
N ASP A 233 21.22 1.33 -25.64
CA ASP A 233 22.26 2.26 -25.17
C ASP A 233 22.59 2.13 -23.67
N GLY A 234 22.16 1.02 -23.04
CA GLY A 234 22.38 0.73 -21.62
C GLY A 234 21.20 1.09 -20.73
N ARG A 235 20.14 1.70 -21.27
CA ARG A 235 18.89 1.99 -20.55
C ARG A 235 17.89 0.82 -20.57
N GLY A 236 18.19 -0.25 -21.30
CA GLY A 236 17.35 -1.42 -21.41
C GLY A 236 18.14 -2.71 -21.42
N TRP A 237 17.42 -3.82 -21.62
CA TRP A 237 18.00 -5.15 -21.68
C TRP A 237 17.59 -5.86 -22.98
N PRO A 238 18.50 -6.61 -23.64
CA PRO A 238 18.16 -7.34 -24.85
C PRO A 238 17.10 -8.41 -24.56
N ILE A 239 16.04 -8.42 -25.38
CA ILE A 239 14.96 -9.39 -25.30
C ILE A 239 14.86 -10.15 -26.64
N GLY A 240 14.66 -11.46 -26.55
CA GLY A 240 14.51 -12.35 -27.68
C GLY A 240 15.80 -12.65 -28.42
N LYS A 241 15.67 -13.35 -29.54
CA LYS A 241 16.83 -13.92 -30.24
C LYS A 241 17.75 -12.86 -30.83
N GLY A 242 18.99 -12.86 -30.35
CA GLY A 242 20.11 -12.16 -30.99
C GLY A 242 20.14 -10.65 -30.74
N ALA A 243 19.63 -10.20 -29.58
CA ALA A 243 19.76 -8.82 -29.10
C ALA A 243 19.35 -7.76 -30.15
N LYS A 244 18.23 -8.00 -30.83
CA LYS A 244 17.69 -7.09 -31.86
C LYS A 244 16.65 -6.11 -31.31
N ALA A 245 16.13 -6.40 -30.13
CA ALA A 245 15.13 -5.64 -29.41
C ALA A 245 15.63 -5.49 -27.97
N TYR A 246 15.44 -4.31 -27.38
CA TYR A 246 15.91 -3.98 -26.04
C TYR A 246 14.78 -3.35 -25.24
N ALA A 247 14.20 -4.10 -24.31
CA ALA A 247 13.13 -3.57 -23.46
C ALA A 247 13.71 -2.51 -22.52
N THR A 248 13.12 -1.32 -22.51
CA THR A 248 13.55 -0.22 -21.65
C THR A 248 13.29 -0.53 -20.18
N SER A 249 14.32 -0.28 -19.37
CA SER A 249 14.23 -0.41 -17.91
C SER A 249 13.33 0.69 -17.34
N HIS A 250 12.65 0.38 -16.25
CA HIS A 250 11.74 1.31 -15.58
C HIS A 250 11.69 0.97 -14.09
N SER A 251 11.07 1.84 -13.30
CA SER A 251 10.89 1.59 -11.87
C SER A 251 9.42 1.52 -11.48
N HIS A 252 9.10 0.80 -10.41
CA HIS A 252 7.79 0.79 -9.75
C HIS A 252 7.97 1.29 -8.32
N ASN A 253 7.59 2.54 -8.05
CA ASN A 253 7.61 3.12 -6.70
C ASN A 253 6.20 3.04 -6.11
N VAL A 254 5.96 2.04 -5.27
CA VAL A 254 4.66 1.78 -4.68
C VAL A 254 4.59 2.44 -3.31
N PHE A 255 3.67 3.37 -3.17
CA PHE A 255 3.36 4.01 -1.89
C PHE A 255 2.17 3.33 -1.25
N TRP A 256 2.23 3.16 0.07
CA TRP A 256 1.12 2.72 0.91
C TRP A 256 0.78 3.80 1.91
N ARG A 257 -0.51 3.99 2.18
CA ARG A 257 -1.02 4.96 3.17
C ARG A 257 -1.71 4.20 4.30
N LEU A 258 -1.20 4.32 5.52
CA LEU A 258 -1.74 3.69 6.71
C LEU A 258 -2.21 4.74 7.72
N ASP A 259 -3.45 4.59 8.17
CA ASP A 259 -4.04 5.33 9.29
C ASP A 259 -4.22 4.36 10.46
N PHE A 260 -3.36 4.49 11.47
CA PHE A 260 -3.43 3.66 12.66
C PHE A 260 -4.55 4.12 13.59
N GLY A 261 -5.33 3.14 14.06
CA GLY A 261 -6.39 3.33 15.04
C GLY A 261 -6.15 2.50 16.29
N LEU A 262 -4.89 2.37 16.73
CA LEU A 262 -4.50 1.43 17.78
C LEU A 262 -5.35 1.61 19.03
N ASP A 263 -5.98 0.52 19.46
CA ASP A 263 -6.89 0.47 20.62
C ASP A 263 -8.06 1.48 20.54
N GLY A 264 -8.48 1.83 19.33
CA GLY A 264 -9.59 2.74 19.08
C GLY A 264 -9.21 4.22 19.13
N SER A 265 -7.92 4.55 19.22
CA SER A 265 -7.44 5.93 19.22
C SER A 265 -6.60 6.21 17.98
N SER A 266 -6.86 7.34 17.33
CA SER A 266 -6.01 7.86 16.25
C SER A 266 -4.80 8.65 16.76
N LYS A 267 -4.72 8.91 18.07
CA LYS A 267 -3.69 9.78 18.67
C LYS A 267 -2.36 9.09 18.94
N GLY A 268 -2.01 8.10 18.11
CA GLY A 268 -0.79 7.30 18.26
C GLY A 268 0.48 8.16 18.25
N LYS A 269 1.58 7.58 18.74
CA LYS A 269 2.90 8.23 18.74
C LYS A 269 3.85 7.45 17.85
N VAL A 270 4.70 8.16 17.10
CA VAL A 270 5.76 7.52 16.32
C VAL A 270 7.06 7.56 17.10
N GLU A 271 7.77 6.44 17.11
CA GLU A 271 9.09 6.30 17.74
C GLU A 271 10.08 5.73 16.75
N GLN A 272 11.25 6.38 16.65
CA GLN A 272 12.39 5.91 15.90
C GLN A 272 13.38 5.24 16.85
N TYR A 273 13.92 4.12 16.42
CA TYR A 273 14.98 3.40 17.10
C TYR A 273 16.23 3.42 16.23
N ASP A 274 17.37 3.77 16.82
CA ASP A 274 18.67 3.76 16.18
C ASP A 274 19.65 3.00 17.06
N SER A 275 20.19 1.89 16.57
CA SER A 275 21.21 1.13 17.27
C SER A 275 22.60 1.39 16.66
N VAL A 276 23.59 1.63 17.52
CA VAL A 276 24.97 1.89 17.13
C VAL A 276 25.89 0.88 17.79
N VAL A 277 26.66 0.17 16.96
CA VAL A 277 27.69 -0.77 17.40
C VAL A 277 28.99 -0.02 17.67
N SER A 278 29.57 -0.23 18.84
CA SER A 278 30.86 0.30 19.24
C SER A 278 31.88 -0.83 19.40
N PRO A 279 33.16 -0.61 19.04
CA PRO A 279 34.20 -1.61 19.26
C PRO A 279 34.35 -1.94 20.75
N PRO A 280 34.87 -3.14 21.10
CA PRO A 280 35.15 -3.49 22.48
C PRO A 280 36.14 -2.49 23.10
N VAL A 281 35.87 -2.07 24.34
CA VAL A 281 36.84 -1.34 25.17
C VAL A 281 37.53 -2.30 26.15
N SER A 282 38.63 -1.87 26.78
CA SER A 282 39.39 -2.71 27.73
C SER A 282 38.48 -3.34 28.80
N GLY A 283 38.55 -4.66 28.94
CA GLY A 283 37.69 -5.44 29.85
C GLY A 283 36.38 -5.96 29.25
N GLN A 284 36.09 -5.68 27.97
CA GLN A 284 34.95 -6.28 27.26
C GLN A 284 35.39 -7.43 26.36
N GLU A 285 34.63 -8.52 26.36
CA GLU A 285 34.88 -9.69 25.50
C GLU A 285 34.48 -9.45 24.03
N GLY A 286 33.63 -8.44 23.75
CA GLY A 286 33.17 -8.16 22.40
C GLY A 286 32.55 -6.77 22.22
N PRO A 287 32.17 -6.41 20.97
CA PRO A 287 31.52 -5.13 20.67
C PRO A 287 30.25 -4.92 21.49
N THR A 288 29.94 -3.67 21.78
CA THR A 288 28.67 -3.30 22.43
C THR A 288 27.72 -2.64 21.45
N ASN A 289 26.43 -2.74 21.71
CA ASN A 289 25.40 -2.13 20.89
C ASN A 289 24.45 -1.31 21.77
N ARG A 290 24.31 -0.02 21.48
CA ARG A 290 23.42 0.87 22.22
C ARG A 290 22.31 1.38 21.32
N THR A 291 21.08 1.26 21.80
CA THR A 291 19.89 1.72 21.08
C THR A 291 19.36 3.04 21.67
N THR A 292 19.19 4.04 20.81
CA THR A 292 18.52 5.30 21.15
C THR A 292 17.10 5.26 20.65
N ARG A 293 16.14 5.55 21.55
CA ARG A 293 14.72 5.72 21.21
C ARG A 293 14.41 7.21 21.14
N THR A 294 13.93 7.66 19.99
CA THR A 294 13.58 9.06 19.73
C THR A 294 12.09 9.15 19.39
N GLN A 295 11.34 9.99 20.11
CA GLN A 295 9.96 10.28 19.74
C GLN A 295 9.93 11.22 18.52
N VAL A 296 9.26 10.79 17.45
CA VAL A 296 9.03 11.62 16.26
C VAL A 296 7.79 12.48 16.54
N LYS A 297 8.03 13.73 16.96
CA LYS A 297 6.97 14.68 17.39
C LYS A 297 6.43 15.55 16.25
N LYS A 298 7.20 15.65 15.17
CA LYS A 298 6.87 16.43 13.99
C LYS A 298 6.95 15.52 12.77
N GLU A 299 6.30 15.94 11.70
CA GLU A 299 6.37 15.25 10.43
C GLU A 299 7.82 15.00 10.01
N LEU A 300 8.05 13.83 9.42
CA LEU A 300 9.39 13.34 9.14
C LEU A 300 9.38 12.47 7.89
N ALA A 301 10.32 12.73 6.99
CA ALA A 301 10.71 11.79 5.95
C ALA A 301 11.98 11.04 6.41
N GLY A 302 11.99 9.72 6.28
CA GLY A 302 13.03 8.87 6.84
C GLY A 302 13.40 7.71 5.92
N ASP A 303 14.66 7.29 6.02
CA ASP A 303 15.20 6.13 5.31
C ASP A 303 15.54 5.01 6.27
N ALA A 304 15.12 3.80 5.90
CA ALA A 304 15.55 2.60 6.59
C ALA A 304 17.08 2.48 6.47
N LYS A 305 17.72 2.09 7.56
CA LYS A 305 19.17 1.91 7.64
C LYS A 305 19.45 0.68 8.49
N ASN A 306 20.70 0.21 8.46
CA ASN A 306 21.14 -0.84 9.36
C ASN A 306 20.75 -0.49 10.81
N MET A 307 19.91 -1.35 11.40
CA MET A 307 19.45 -1.23 12.78
C MET A 307 18.70 0.08 13.10
N ARG A 308 18.08 0.70 12.09
CA ARG A 308 17.09 1.76 12.25
C ARG A 308 15.71 1.24 11.89
N TRP A 309 14.73 1.53 12.73
CA TRP A 309 13.33 1.17 12.51
C TRP A 309 12.39 2.13 13.25
N TRP A 310 11.09 2.02 12.95
CA TRP A 310 10.05 2.82 13.57
C TRP A 310 8.91 1.97 14.07
N ARG A 311 8.18 2.48 15.06
CA ARG A 311 6.89 1.95 15.47
C ARG A 311 5.86 3.03 15.69
N VAL A 312 4.60 2.66 15.50
CA VAL A 312 3.43 3.43 15.94
C VAL A 312 2.95 2.85 17.26
N VAL A 313 2.94 3.67 18.30
CA VAL A 313 2.61 3.30 19.68
C VAL A 313 1.22 3.81 20.02
N SER A 314 0.43 2.95 20.64
CA SER A 314 -0.89 3.28 21.15
C SER A 314 -0.84 4.39 22.19
N ALA A 315 -1.81 5.30 22.12
CA ALA A 315 -1.96 6.36 23.11
C ALA A 315 -2.67 5.90 24.38
N THR A 316 -3.37 4.76 24.32
CA THR A 316 -4.34 4.36 25.35
C THR A 316 -4.21 2.91 25.77
N GLY A 317 -3.84 2.01 24.85
CA GLY A 317 -3.79 0.58 25.11
C GLY A 317 -2.45 0.07 25.59
N LYS A 318 -2.53 -0.93 26.47
CA LYS A 318 -1.40 -1.66 27.01
C LYS A 318 -1.66 -3.17 26.91
N ASN A 319 -0.61 -3.98 26.86
CA ASN A 319 -0.73 -5.42 27.07
C ASN A 319 -0.92 -5.74 28.56
N LYS A 320 -1.02 -7.04 28.87
CA LYS A 320 -1.22 -7.54 30.24
C LYS A 320 -0.04 -7.24 31.19
N ASP A 321 1.14 -6.93 30.65
CA ASP A 321 2.32 -6.55 31.44
C ASP A 321 2.45 -5.02 31.61
N GLY A 322 1.50 -4.25 31.08
CA GLY A 322 1.50 -2.79 31.19
C GLY A 322 2.39 -2.07 30.18
N HIS A 323 2.96 -2.78 29.20
CA HIS A 323 3.69 -2.18 28.08
C HIS A 323 2.70 -1.60 27.06
N ALA A 324 3.02 -0.45 26.48
CA ALA A 324 2.15 0.19 25.49
C ALA A 324 2.11 -0.65 24.20
N ARG A 325 0.90 -1.00 23.74
CA ARG A 325 0.75 -1.77 22.49
C ARG A 325 1.26 -0.93 21.32
N SER A 326 1.95 -1.57 20.38
CA SER A 326 2.52 -0.89 19.23
C SER A 326 2.66 -1.81 18.02
N TYR A 327 2.85 -1.22 16.85
CA TYR A 327 3.22 -1.92 15.64
C TYR A 327 4.50 -1.34 15.06
N GLU A 328 5.49 -2.19 14.84
CA GLU A 328 6.72 -1.86 14.12
C GLU A 328 6.43 -1.82 12.62
N ILE A 329 7.05 -0.87 11.94
CA ILE A 329 7.16 -0.85 10.48
C ILE A 329 8.40 -1.67 10.14
N VAL A 330 8.22 -2.72 9.35
CA VAL A 330 9.26 -3.67 8.92
C VAL A 330 9.47 -3.50 7.40
N PRO A 331 10.38 -2.61 6.97
CA PRO A 331 10.69 -2.43 5.56
C PRO A 331 11.29 -3.70 4.97
N ALA A 332 10.91 -4.04 3.74
CA ALA A 332 11.61 -5.06 2.96
C ALA A 332 12.75 -4.42 2.14
N ALA A 333 13.47 -5.25 1.38
CA ALA A 333 14.41 -4.74 0.39
C ALA A 333 13.68 -3.85 -0.62
N THR A 334 14.28 -2.70 -0.93
CA THR A 334 13.71 -1.67 -1.82
C THR A 334 14.82 -1.12 -2.71
N THR A 335 14.52 -0.95 -3.99
CA THR A 335 15.37 -0.24 -4.95
C THR A 335 14.60 0.98 -5.45
N LYS A 336 14.36 1.93 -4.54
CA LYS A 336 13.65 3.17 -4.83
C LYS A 336 14.34 3.99 -5.92
N TYR A 337 13.54 4.58 -6.81
CA TYR A 337 14.01 5.51 -7.84
C TYR A 337 14.00 6.95 -7.29
N PRO A 338 15.16 7.60 -7.05
CA PRO A 338 15.19 8.90 -6.37
C PRO A 338 15.00 10.12 -7.31
N GLY A 339 14.44 9.94 -8.51
CA GLY A 339 14.33 11.00 -9.53
C GLY A 339 13.27 12.07 -9.25
N ARG A 340 12.36 11.85 -8.30
CA ARG A 340 11.42 12.84 -7.77
C ARG A 340 11.62 13.01 -6.27
N SER A 341 11.35 14.20 -5.73
CA SER A 341 11.54 14.45 -4.29
C SER A 341 10.67 13.56 -3.40
N PHE A 342 9.44 13.26 -3.82
CA PHE A 342 8.53 12.35 -3.12
C PHE A 342 8.96 10.88 -3.13
N THR A 343 9.90 10.47 -4.00
CA THR A 343 10.41 9.08 -4.05
C THR A 343 11.74 8.88 -3.34
N ARG A 344 12.29 9.91 -2.68
CA ARG A 344 13.64 9.88 -2.08
C ARG A 344 13.74 9.17 -0.74
N HIS A 345 12.64 8.95 -0.04
CA HIS A 345 12.65 8.34 1.28
C HIS A 345 11.78 7.08 1.32
N ASP A 346 12.10 6.20 2.27
CA ASP A 346 11.40 4.91 2.46
C ASP A 346 10.10 5.09 3.25
N VAL A 347 10.08 6.03 4.20
CA VAL A 347 8.91 6.32 5.02
C VAL A 347 8.67 7.81 5.14
N TYR A 348 7.40 8.20 5.24
CA TYR A 348 6.98 9.54 5.60
C TYR A 348 5.93 9.46 6.71
N PHE A 349 6.07 10.31 7.72
CA PHE A 349 5.08 10.53 8.75
C PHE A 349 4.49 11.92 8.56
N THR A 350 3.20 12.00 8.23
CA THR A 350 2.48 13.28 8.10
C THR A 350 1.40 13.38 9.17
N GLU A 351 0.98 14.61 9.50
CA GLU A 351 -0.21 14.77 10.32
C GLU A 351 -1.46 14.45 9.49
N TYR A 352 -2.47 13.82 10.10
CA TYR A 352 -3.69 13.51 9.39
C TYR A 352 -4.33 14.77 8.78
N ASN A 353 -4.51 14.72 7.47
CA ASN A 353 -5.26 15.68 6.71
C ASN A 353 -6.18 14.94 5.76
N LYS A 354 -7.49 15.22 5.83
CA LYS A 354 -8.49 14.57 4.96
C LYS A 354 -8.23 14.77 3.47
N CYS A 355 -7.48 15.81 3.08
CA CYS A 355 -7.18 16.07 1.68
C CYS A 355 -5.98 15.27 1.14
N GLU A 356 -5.11 14.78 2.02
CA GLU A 356 -3.86 14.11 1.67
C GLU A 356 -4.11 12.62 1.47
N GLN A 357 -4.47 12.27 0.23
CA GLN A 357 -4.95 10.93 -0.14
C GLN A 357 -3.93 10.13 -0.93
N PHE A 358 -3.14 10.78 -1.80
CA PHE A 358 -2.17 10.12 -2.68
C PHE A 358 -0.77 10.73 -2.57
N ALA A 359 0.26 9.89 -2.52
CA ALA A 359 1.64 10.31 -2.23
C ALA A 359 2.25 11.24 -3.30
N SER A 360 1.72 11.22 -4.52
CA SER A 360 1.97 12.18 -5.59
C SER A 360 0.70 12.40 -6.41
N ASP A 361 0.67 13.47 -7.20
CA ASP A 361 -0.46 13.82 -8.07
C ASP A 361 -1.80 13.79 -7.33
N ASN A 362 -1.81 14.29 -6.10
CA ASN A 362 -2.95 14.20 -5.21
C ASN A 362 -4.18 14.90 -5.79
N LEU A 363 -5.25 14.13 -6.00
CA LEU A 363 -6.49 14.62 -6.58
C LEU A 363 -7.33 15.46 -5.59
N GLY A 364 -7.04 15.39 -4.30
CA GLY A 364 -7.74 16.16 -3.27
C GLY A 364 -7.72 17.66 -3.55
N ASP A 365 -8.89 18.31 -3.46
CA ASP A 365 -9.00 19.76 -3.45
C ASP A 365 -8.58 20.29 -2.08
N CYS A 366 -7.28 20.58 -1.96
CA CYS A 366 -6.66 21.02 -0.72
C CYS A 366 -6.61 22.56 -0.62
N GLY A 367 -7.32 23.26 -1.50
CA GLY A 367 -7.23 24.72 -1.63
C GLY A 367 -6.04 25.18 -2.47
N ALA A 368 -6.06 26.47 -2.82
CA ALA A 368 -5.06 27.08 -3.69
C ALA A 368 -3.65 27.05 -3.04
N GLY A 369 -2.65 26.65 -3.83
CA GLY A 369 -1.25 26.60 -3.40
C GLY A 369 -0.87 25.40 -2.54
N ALA A 370 -1.82 24.51 -2.24
CA ALA A 370 -1.53 23.29 -1.50
C ALA A 370 -0.58 22.37 -2.28
N LYS A 371 0.35 21.75 -1.54
CA LYS A 371 1.27 20.75 -2.10
C LYS A 371 0.48 19.50 -2.52
N LYS A 372 0.99 18.82 -3.54
CA LYS A 372 0.32 17.68 -4.20
C LYS A 372 1.02 16.34 -4.01
N SER A 373 2.01 16.30 -3.10
CA SER A 373 2.84 15.14 -2.85
C SER A 373 3.35 15.11 -1.42
N VAL A 374 3.69 13.92 -0.95
CA VAL A 374 4.02 13.62 0.45
C VAL A 374 5.25 14.37 0.97
N ASP A 375 6.25 14.62 0.12
CA ASP A 375 7.42 15.42 0.47
C ASP A 375 7.07 16.89 0.74
N GLY A 376 6.06 17.43 0.07
CA GLY A 376 5.58 18.79 0.30
C GLY A 376 4.73 18.91 1.56
N TRP A 377 4.13 17.81 2.02
CA TRP A 377 3.34 17.78 3.24
C TRP A 377 4.20 17.69 4.49
N VAL A 378 5.34 16.98 4.43
CA VAL A 378 6.35 17.00 5.49
C VAL A 378 6.97 18.39 5.61
N ASN A 379 6.31 19.26 6.37
CA ASN A 379 6.66 20.67 6.53
C ASN A 379 6.97 21.03 7.99
N GLY A 380 6.95 20.03 8.88
CA GLY A 380 7.29 20.17 10.29
C GLY A 380 6.08 20.43 11.19
N GLN A 381 4.86 20.12 10.71
CA GLN A 381 3.67 20.10 11.55
C GLN A 381 3.84 19.12 12.72
N THR A 382 3.16 19.36 13.83
CA THR A 382 3.19 18.46 15.00
C THR A 382 2.31 17.25 14.73
N LEU A 383 2.82 16.05 15.03
CA LEU A 383 2.08 14.80 14.90
C LEU A 383 1.19 14.58 16.13
N THR A 384 -0.13 14.67 15.95
CA THR A 384 -1.16 14.33 16.93
C THR A 384 -2.07 13.20 16.46
N HIS A 385 -2.20 12.98 15.15
CA HIS A 385 -2.80 11.84 14.48
C HIS A 385 -1.88 11.47 13.30
N PRO A 386 -0.80 10.70 13.55
CA PRO A 386 0.17 10.40 12.51
C PRO A 386 -0.40 9.46 11.45
N LEU A 387 -0.24 9.85 10.19
CA LEU A 387 -0.33 8.96 9.04
C LEU A 387 1.05 8.39 8.71
N VAL A 388 1.09 7.14 8.29
CA VAL A 388 2.30 6.48 7.83
C VAL A 388 2.20 6.26 6.32
N TRP A 389 3.19 6.77 5.60
CA TRP A 389 3.39 6.47 4.20
C TRP A 389 4.65 5.61 4.04
N VAL A 390 4.57 4.52 3.28
CA VAL A 390 5.72 3.65 3.01
C VAL A 390 5.92 3.54 1.51
N ASN A 391 7.13 3.87 1.06
CA ASN A 391 7.57 3.77 -0.33
C ASN A 391 8.42 2.52 -0.51
N VAL A 392 7.97 1.60 -1.34
CA VAL A 392 8.71 0.40 -1.72
C VAL A 392 8.98 0.48 -3.21
N GLY A 393 10.25 0.52 -3.59
CA GLY A 393 10.69 0.63 -4.98
C GLY A 393 11.18 -0.70 -5.54
N PHE A 394 10.96 -0.88 -6.83
CA PHE A 394 11.53 -1.95 -7.64
C PHE A 394 12.07 -1.36 -8.95
N HIS A 395 13.35 -1.55 -9.24
CA HIS A 395 13.94 -1.17 -10.52
C HIS A 395 13.96 -2.41 -11.40
N HIS A 396 13.17 -2.35 -12.46
CA HIS A 396 12.93 -3.45 -13.36
C HIS A 396 13.81 -3.31 -14.59
N ILE A 397 14.94 -4.00 -14.56
CA ILE A 397 15.73 -4.32 -15.76
C ILE A 397 15.19 -5.65 -16.26
N ALA A 398 14.39 -5.59 -17.33
CA ALA A 398 13.72 -6.76 -17.87
C ALA A 398 14.73 -7.85 -18.24
N ARG A 399 14.28 -9.10 -18.24
CA ARG A 399 15.05 -10.25 -18.73
C ARG A 399 14.19 -11.10 -19.65
N ASP A 400 14.81 -12.04 -20.37
CA ASP A 400 14.11 -12.85 -21.37
C ASP A 400 12.91 -13.61 -20.78
N GLU A 401 12.98 -14.00 -19.51
CA GLU A 401 11.87 -14.66 -18.81
C GLU A 401 10.67 -13.74 -18.54
N ASP A 402 10.81 -12.42 -18.69
CA ASP A 402 9.74 -11.44 -18.46
C ASP A 402 8.92 -11.14 -19.74
N GLN A 403 9.27 -11.79 -20.85
CA GLN A 403 8.39 -11.82 -22.03
C GLN A 403 7.02 -12.44 -21.66
N GLN A 404 5.98 -12.04 -22.39
CA GLN A 404 4.60 -12.39 -22.03
C GLN A 404 4.37 -13.92 -21.94
N PRO A 405 3.77 -14.42 -20.83
CA PRO A 405 3.40 -13.68 -19.61
C PRO A 405 4.60 -13.46 -18.66
N MET A 406 4.72 -12.23 -18.14
CA MET A 406 5.76 -11.87 -17.18
C MET A 406 5.52 -12.55 -15.82
N PRO A 407 6.54 -13.21 -15.21
CA PRO A 407 6.43 -13.73 -13.85
C PRO A 407 6.10 -12.63 -12.84
N VAL A 408 5.36 -12.97 -11.79
CA VAL A 408 5.01 -11.99 -10.74
C VAL A 408 6.26 -11.59 -9.95
N HIS A 409 6.59 -10.31 -9.96
CA HIS A 409 7.51 -9.70 -9.00
C HIS A 409 6.74 -9.16 -7.79
N TRP A 410 7.16 -9.49 -6.57
CA TRP A 410 6.53 -9.01 -5.35
C TRP A 410 7.38 -7.94 -4.68
N GLN A 411 6.78 -6.78 -4.42
CA GLN A 411 7.35 -5.72 -3.58
C GLN A 411 6.36 -5.36 -2.48
N GLY A 412 6.86 -5.08 -1.28
CA GLY A 412 6.01 -4.82 -0.13
C GLY A 412 6.77 -4.54 1.15
N PHE A 413 6.04 -4.53 2.26
CA PHE A 413 6.58 -4.40 3.61
C PHE A 413 5.62 -5.06 4.61
N ALA A 414 6.01 -5.11 5.87
CA ALA A 414 5.13 -5.59 6.92
C ALA A 414 4.97 -4.57 8.05
N ILE A 415 3.87 -4.70 8.80
CA ILE A 415 3.77 -4.19 10.15
C ILE A 415 3.70 -5.36 11.13
N ALA A 416 4.53 -5.34 12.16
CA ALA A 416 4.66 -6.42 13.13
C ALA A 416 4.24 -5.96 14.54
N PRO A 417 3.50 -6.78 15.30
CA PRO A 417 3.10 -6.43 16.65
C PRO A 417 4.33 -6.30 17.56
N ARG A 418 4.38 -5.21 18.33
CA ARG A 418 5.36 -4.96 19.39
C ARG A 418 4.60 -4.65 20.66
N ASP A 419 4.74 -5.50 21.67
CA ASP A 419 4.01 -5.38 22.93
C ASP A 419 2.48 -5.38 22.75
N VAL A 420 1.95 -5.98 21.66
CA VAL A 420 0.49 -6.12 21.50
C VAL A 420 -0.05 -7.12 22.50
N THR A 421 0.60 -8.28 22.64
CA THR A 421 0.34 -9.26 23.70
C THR A 421 1.51 -9.27 24.69
N ALA A 422 1.30 -9.86 25.88
CA ALA A 422 2.34 -10.00 26.91
C ALA A 422 3.40 -11.05 26.52
N MET A 423 2.95 -12.13 25.90
CA MET A 423 3.79 -13.17 25.31
C MET A 423 3.48 -13.33 23.82
N ASN A 424 4.20 -14.22 23.14
CA ASN A 424 3.76 -14.74 21.85
C ASN A 424 2.24 -15.06 21.89
N PRO A 425 1.41 -14.51 20.98
CA PRO A 425 -0.04 -14.71 21.01
C PRO A 425 -0.47 -16.18 20.82
N LEU A 426 0.45 -17.03 20.36
CA LEU A 426 0.23 -18.45 20.11
C LEU A 426 0.92 -19.35 21.15
N THR A 427 1.39 -18.77 22.26
CA THR A 427 1.99 -19.53 23.37
C THR A 427 1.02 -20.64 23.82
N PRO A 428 1.45 -21.91 23.84
CA PRO A 428 0.61 -23.02 24.29
C PRO A 428 0.41 -22.97 25.81
N ALA A 429 -0.69 -23.54 26.30
CA ALA A 429 -1.04 -23.51 27.73
C ALA A 429 0.08 -24.02 28.67
N GLY A 430 0.85 -25.01 28.23
CA GLY A 430 1.99 -25.55 29.00
C GLY A 430 3.23 -24.66 29.07
N LEU A 431 3.20 -23.45 28.49
CA LEU A 431 4.22 -22.41 28.61
C LEU A 431 3.61 -21.08 29.10
N ALA A 432 2.36 -21.08 29.55
CA ALA A 432 1.65 -19.86 29.94
C ALA A 432 2.25 -19.20 31.19
N ASP A 433 2.94 -19.97 32.03
CA ASP A 433 3.66 -19.53 33.21
C ASP A 433 5.04 -18.93 32.90
N GLN A 434 5.50 -18.93 31.64
CA GLN A 434 6.82 -18.41 31.27
C GLN A 434 6.84 -16.87 31.10
N ASN A 435 5.70 -16.19 31.21
CA ASN A 435 5.64 -14.74 31.03
C ASN A 435 6.47 -14.00 32.08
N GLY A 436 7.54 -13.31 31.67
CA GLY A 436 8.40 -12.55 32.57
C GLY A 436 9.34 -13.40 33.44
N HIS A 437 9.39 -14.71 33.26
CA HIS A 437 10.29 -15.60 33.99
C HIS A 437 11.64 -15.72 33.27
N VAL A 438 12.54 -14.74 33.51
CA VAL A 438 13.83 -14.63 32.83
C VAL A 438 14.90 -15.62 33.29
N GLU A 439 14.69 -16.28 34.43
CA GLU A 439 15.64 -17.24 35.02
C GLU A 439 15.34 -18.69 34.61
N SER A 440 14.20 -18.90 33.96
CA SER A 440 13.77 -20.20 33.49
C SER A 440 14.23 -20.38 32.04
N GLY A 441 15.27 -21.20 31.85
CA GLY A 441 15.50 -21.85 30.55
C GLY A 441 14.27 -22.69 30.16
N SER A 442 14.20 -23.14 28.90
CA SER A 442 13.02 -23.84 28.39
C SER A 442 12.89 -25.30 28.81
#